data_AF-A0A7X9Q3Q9-F1
#
_entry.id   AF-A0A7X9Q3Q9-F1
#
_cell.length_a   1.000
_cell.length_b   1.000
_cell.length_c   1.000
_cell.angle_alpha   90.00
_cell.angle_beta   90.00
_cell.angle_gamma   90.00
#
_symmetry.space_group_name_H-M   'P 1'
#
loop_
_entity.id
_entity.type
_entity.pdbx_description
1 polymer ?
#
loop_
_entity_poly.entity_id
_entity_poly.type
_entity_poly.pdbx_seq_one_letter_code
_entity_poly.pdbx_strand_id
1 'polypeptide(L)' 'RKTYKDQSYFCTISYSSAIELLNNLIIAKDLGYLSNEQNIEEREQVEIQTFLIARLRKSQQSIIKQNPKQT' A
#
# COMPACT_ATOMS: atom_id res chain seq x y z
N ARG A 1 -11.07 1.65 -12.39
CA ARG A 1 -10.18 0.56 -12.85
C ARG A 1 -11.09 -0.63 -13.14
N LYS A 2 -11.23 -1.05 -14.41
CA LYS A 2 -12.29 -1.99 -14.81
C LYS A 2 -11.82 -3.44 -14.84
N THR A 3 -10.54 -3.68 -15.14
CA THR A 3 -9.98 -5.03 -15.23
C THR A 3 -9.06 -5.32 -14.05
N TYR A 4 -8.90 -6.60 -13.71
CA TYR A 4 -7.98 -7.01 -12.63
C TYR A 4 -6.53 -6.60 -12.90
N LYS A 5 -6.15 -6.49 -14.18
CA LYS A 5 -4.83 -6.01 -14.61
C LYS A 5 -4.61 -4.57 -14.19
N ASP A 6 -5.55 -3.67 -14.51
CA ASP A 6 -5.50 -2.29 -14.06
C ASP A 6 -5.49 -2.21 -12.54
N GLN A 7 -6.38 -2.94 -11.87
CA GLN A 7 -6.47 -2.91 -10.42
C GLN A 7 -5.14 -3.33 -9.76
N SER A 8 -4.50 -4.41 -10.24
CA SER A 8 -3.18 -4.86 -9.75
C SER A 8 -2.07 -3.85 -10.02
N TYR A 9 -2.08 -3.20 -11.19
CA TYR A 9 -1.11 -2.16 -11.52
C TYR A 9 -1.21 -1.01 -10.51
N PHE A 10 -2.41 -0.49 -10.30
CA PHE A 10 -2.57 0.60 -9.37
C PHE A 10 -2.43 0.19 -7.89
N CYS A 11 -2.68 -1.07 -7.50
CA CYS A 11 -2.29 -1.53 -6.17
C CYS A 11 -0.78 -1.41 -5.96
N THR A 12 0.03 -1.57 -7.01
CA THR A 12 1.48 -1.33 -6.95
C THR A 12 1.81 0.15 -6.73
N ILE A 13 1.09 1.05 -7.40
CA ILE A 13 1.21 2.50 -7.18
C ILE A 13 0.83 2.84 -5.74
N SER A 14 -0.35 2.41 -5.28
CA SER A 14 -0.83 2.68 -3.92
C SER A 14 0.13 2.14 -2.85
N TYR A 15 0.70 0.95 -3.06
CA TYR A 15 1.73 0.42 -2.16
C TYR A 15 2.97 1.33 -2.12
N SER A 16 3.45 1.78 -3.28
CA SER A 16 4.63 2.66 -3.36
C SER A 16 4.39 4.01 -2.66
N SER A 17 3.22 4.62 -2.88
CA SER A 17 2.82 5.85 -2.18
C SER A 17 2.69 5.67 -0.67
N ALA A 18 2.27 4.49 -0.19
CA ALA A 18 2.23 4.20 1.25
C ALA A 18 3.64 4.08 1.85
N ILE A 19 4.61 3.56 1.10
CA ILE A 19 6.03 3.55 1.51
C ILE A 19 6.62 4.96 1.53
N GLU A 20 6.27 5.81 0.55
CA GLU A 20 6.65 7.23 0.58
C GLU A 20 6.07 7.95 1.81
N LEU A 21 4.81 7.66 2.16
CA LEU A 21 4.19 8.19 3.37
C LEU A 21 4.93 7.71 4.64
N LEU A 22 5.31 6.43 4.71
CA LEU A 22 6.11 5.91 5.83
C LEU A 22 7.43 6.67 6.00
N ASN A 23 8.12 6.97 4.90
CA ASN A 23 9.35 7.77 4.94
C ASN A 23 9.07 9.19 5.42
N ASN A 24 7.99 9.82 4.96
CA ASN A 24 7.59 11.14 5.43
C ASN A 24 7.22 11.14 6.93
N LEU A 25 6.60 10.08 7.46
CA LEU A 25 6.32 9.94 8.90
C LEU A 25 7.61 9.85 9.74
N ILE A 26 8.63 9.17 9.24
CA ILE A 26 9.96 9.11 9.89
C ILE A 26 10.58 10.51 9.94
N ILE A 27 10.60 11.21 8.80
CA ILE A 27 11.13 12.58 8.72
C ILE A 27 10.35 13.54 9.62
N ALA A 28 9.01 13.45 9.62
CA ALA A 28 8.16 14.27 10.47
C ALA A 28 8.45 14.05 11.95
N LYS A 29 8.80 12.82 12.34
CA LYS A 29 9.20 12.49 13.70
C LYS A 29 10.57 13.09 14.06
N ASP A 30 11.54 12.98 13.16
CA ASP A 30 12.89 13.53 13.36
C ASP A 30 12.88 15.05 13.47
N LEU A 31 11.98 15.71 12.74
CA LEU A 31 11.76 17.17 12.80
C LEU A 31 10.91 17.62 13.99
N GLY A 32 10.42 16.69 14.82
CA GLY A 32 9.63 17.00 16.01
C GLY A 32 8.18 17.38 15.74
N TYR A 33 7.64 17.09 14.54
CA TYR A 33 6.22 17.32 14.21
C TYR A 33 5.30 16.22 14.74
N LEU A 34 5.84 15.07 15.15
CA LEU A 34 5.09 13.95 15.72
C LEU A 34 5.66 13.57 17.10
N SER A 35 4.77 13.21 18.03
CA SER A 35 5.17 12.52 19.26
C SER A 35 5.63 11.09 18.97
N ASN A 36 6.24 10.42 19.95
CA ASN A 36 6.61 9.00 19.80
C ASN A 36 5.35 8.14 19.63
N GLU A 37 4.30 8.41 20.40
CA GLU A 37 3.03 7.70 20.37
C GLU A 37 2.35 7.87 19.02
N GLN A 38 2.24 9.10 18.51
CA GLN A 38 1.68 9.37 17.18
C GLN A 38 2.48 8.68 16.07
N ASN A 39 3.81 8.70 16.16
CA ASN A 39 4.64 8.03 15.16
C ASN A 39 4.44 6.51 15.17
N ILE A 40 4.30 5.88 16.34
CA ILE A 40 4.03 4.44 16.44
C ILE A 40 2.65 4.11 15.87
N GLU A 41 1.61 4.84 16.26
CA GLU A 41 0.23 4.62 15.81
C GLU A 41 0.12 4.76 14.29
N GLU A 42 0.64 5.85 13.72
CA GLU A 42 0.56 6.09 12.28
C GLU A 42 1.37 5.06 11.47
N ARG A 43 2.52 4.61 11.99
CA ARG A 43 3.30 3.53 11.36
C ARG A 43 2.53 2.21 11.35
N GLU A 44 1.87 1.86 12.45
CA GLU A 44 1.03 0.66 12.52
C GLU A 44 -0.10 0.72 11.49
N GLN A 45 -0.75 1.88 11.34
CA GLN A 45 -1.79 2.06 10.32
C GLN A 45 -1.23 1.87 8.90
N VAL A 46 -0.08 2.47 8.58
CA VAL A 46 0.56 2.30 7.26
C VAL A 46 0.94 0.84 7.00
N GLU A 47 1.43 0.13 8.01
CA GLU A 47 1.75 -1.31 7.93
C GLU A 47 0.50 -2.14 7.62
N ILE A 48 -0.62 -1.89 8.30
CA ILE A 48 -1.90 -2.55 8.02
C ILE A 48 -2.35 -2.28 6.58
N GLN A 49 -2.30 -1.02 6.13
CA GLN A 49 -2.71 -0.67 4.75
C GLN A 49 -1.83 -1.35 3.70
N THR A 50 -0.51 -1.31 3.87
CA THR A 50 0.43 -1.95 2.92
C THR A 50 0.25 -3.46 2.86
N PHE A 51 -0.01 -4.12 4.00
CA PHE A 51 -0.35 -5.54 4.06
C PHE A 51 -1.64 -5.87 3.30
N LEU A 52 -2.71 -5.11 3.52
CA LEU A 52 -4.00 -5.31 2.83
C LEU A 52 -3.86 -5.10 1.32
N ILE A 53 -3.17 -4.04 0.88
CA ILE A 53 -2.88 -3.76 -0.53
C ILE A 53 -2.08 -4.92 -1.16
N ALA A 54 -1.06 -5.41 -0.47
CA ALA A 54 -0.22 -6.52 -0.97
C ALA A 54 -1.04 -7.79 -1.17
N ARG A 55 -1.92 -8.13 -0.20
CA ARG A 55 -2.83 -9.29 -0.30
C ARG A 55 -3.84 -9.13 -1.43
N LEU A 56 -4.44 -7.96 -1.56
CA LEU A 56 -5.39 -7.67 -2.63
C LEU A 56 -4.74 -7.81 -4.00
N ARG A 57 -3.54 -7.23 -4.19
CA ARG A 57 -2.77 -7.35 -5.43
C ARG A 57 -2.49 -8.81 -5.79
N LYS A 58 -2.08 -9.62 -4.80
CA LYS A 58 -1.84 -11.05 -4.99
C LYS A 58 -3.10 -11.78 -5.46
N SER A 59 -4.25 -11.46 -4.88
CA SER A 59 -5.56 -12.00 -5.31
C SER A 59 -5.86 -11.61 -6.76
N GLN A 60 -5.75 -10.32 -7.12
CA GLN A 60 -5.98 -9.83 -8.48
C GLN A 60 -5.05 -10.52 -9.51
N GLN A 61 -3.77 -10.71 -9.16
CA GLN A 61 -2.81 -11.42 -10.02
C GLN A 61 -3.15 -12.90 -10.21
N SER A 62 -3.66 -13.58 -9.17
CA SER A 62 -4.11 -14.97 -9.32
C SER A 62 -5.29 -15.10 -10.28
N ILE A 63 -6.24 -14.15 -10.25
CA ILE A 63 -7.39 -14.14 -11.15
C ILE A 63 -6.94 -13.93 -12.60
N ILE A 64 -6.00 -13.01 -12.85
CA ILE A 64 -5.43 -12.78 -14.19
C ILE A 64 -4.79 -14.05 -14.74
N LYS A 65 -4.02 -14.78 -13.91
CA LYS A 65 -3.37 -16.04 -14.32
C LYS A 65 -4.39 -17.14 -14.65
N GLN A 66 -5.50 -17.20 -13.93
CA GLN A 66 -6.57 -18.18 -14.16
C GLN A 66 -7.42 -17.84 -15.39
N ASN A 67 -7.65 -16.54 -15.65
CA ASN A 67 -8.53 -16.06 -16.72
C ASN A 67 -7.86 -14.98 -17.60
N PRO A 68 -6.89 -15.35 -18.46
CA PRO A 68 -6.13 -14.39 -19.27
C PRO A 68 -6.97 -13.67 -20.35
N LYS A 69 -8.21 -14.11 -20.60
CA LYS A 69 -9.12 -13.53 -21.62
C LYS A 69 -10.03 -12.40 -21.10
N GLN A 70 -10.00 -12.09 -19.79
CA GLN A 70 -10.77 -10.99 -19.17
C GLN A 70 -9.90 -9.73 -18.87
N THR A 71 -8.72 -9.62 -19.47
CA THR A 71 -7.74 -8.55 -19.24
C THR A 71 -8.11 -7.20 -19.81
#